data_AF-K2EFZ3-F1
#
_entry.id   AF-K2EFZ3-F1
#
_cell.length_a   1.000
_cell.length_b   1.000
_cell.length_c   1.000
_cell.angle_alpha   90.00
_cell.angle_beta   90.00
_cell.angle_gamma   90.00
#
_symmetry.space_group_name_H-M   'P 1'
#
loop_
_entity.id
_entity.type
_entity.pdbx_description
1 polymer ?
#
loop_
_entity_poly.entity_id
_entity_poly.type
_entity_poly.pdbx_seq_one_letter_code
_entity_poly.pdbx_strand_id
1 'polypeptide(L)'
;MTQILEDEIRHVSFGYRWLNRWKGESSTWDYWLSNLSSKLGPERAKGQVLIEENRKKAGIPLDWIEKLKHTKNRPKNQKIDRT
;
A
#
# COMPACT_ATOMS: atom_id res chain seq x y z
N MET A 1 5.78 14.76 -17.83
CA MET A 1 5.35 13.53 -17.12
C MET A 1 5.19 13.75 -15.60
N THR A 2 5.05 14.98 -15.11
CA THR A 2 4.91 15.28 -13.67
C THR A 2 3.46 15.20 -13.19
N GLN A 3 2.51 15.61 -14.02
CA GLN A 3 1.10 15.69 -13.66
C GLN A 3 0.49 14.34 -13.27
N ILE A 4 0.73 13.28 -14.05
CA ILE A 4 0.25 11.92 -13.72
C ILE A 4 0.81 11.46 -12.38
N LEU A 5 2.11 11.69 -12.13
CA LEU A 5 2.72 11.30 -10.86
C LEU A 5 2.12 12.06 -9.66
N GLU A 6 1.90 13.36 -9.81
CA GLU A 6 1.25 14.18 -8.78
C GLU A 6 -0.17 13.73 -8.50
N ASP A 7 -0.94 13.38 -9.53
CA ASP A 7 -2.29 12.86 -9.40
C ASP A 7 -2.29 11.49 -8.70
N GLU A 8 -1.35 10.60 -9.02
CA GLU A 8 -1.19 9.31 -8.32
C GLU A 8 -0.81 9.51 -6.84
N ILE A 9 0.06 10.49 -6.51
CA ILE A 9 0.39 10.82 -5.12
C ILE A 9 -0.86 11.32 -4.38
N ARG A 10 -1.66 12.19 -5.00
CA ARG A 10 -2.92 12.70 -4.44
C ARG A 10 -3.94 11.59 -4.24
N HIS A 11 -4.08 10.67 -5.20
CA HIS A 11 -4.95 9.50 -5.10
C HIS A 11 -4.58 8.61 -3.91
N VAL A 12 -3.29 8.31 -3.73
CA VAL A 12 -2.82 7.52 -2.58
C VAL A 12 -3.09 8.26 -1.27
N SER A 13 -2.82 9.56 -1.23
CA SER A 13 -3.08 10.39 -0.05
C SER A 13 -4.56 10.39 0.34
N PHE A 14 -5.45 10.52 -0.65
CA PHE A 14 -6.90 10.45 -0.46
C PHE A 14 -7.32 9.10 0.14
N GLY A 15 -6.85 7.99 -0.42
CA GLY A 15 -7.13 6.66 0.10
C GLY A 15 -6.65 6.47 1.54
N TYR A 16 -5.43 6.91 1.85
CA TYR A 16 -4.86 6.84 3.19
C TYR A 16 -5.65 7.67 4.20
N ARG A 17 -6.10 8.88 3.82
CA ARG A 17 -6.91 9.74 4.69
C ARG A 17 -8.20 9.04 5.16
N TRP A 18 -8.89 8.35 4.26
CA TRP A 18 -10.12 7.62 4.61
C TRP A 18 -9.84 6.36 5.40
N LEU A 19 -8.81 5.62 5.03
CA LEU A 19 -8.34 4.47 5.80
C LEU A 19 -8.03 4.87 7.25
N ASN A 20 -7.30 5.96 7.45
CA ASN A 20 -6.95 6.47 8.77
C ASN A 20 -8.18 6.94 9.57
N ARG A 21 -9.23 7.41 8.89
CA ARG A 21 -10.51 7.77 9.52
C ARG A 21 -11.32 6.53 9.94
N TRP A 22 -11.26 5.44 9.19
CA TRP A 22 -12.07 4.24 9.44
C TRP A 22 -11.40 3.18 10.31
N LYS A 23 -10.10 3.29 10.57
CA LYS A 23 -9.34 2.29 11.35
C LYS A 23 -9.82 2.10 12.81
N GLY A 24 -10.52 3.10 13.36
CA GLY A 24 -10.85 3.16 14.79
C GLY A 24 -9.58 3.16 15.67
N GLU A 25 -9.56 2.28 16.67
CA GLU A 25 -8.43 2.11 17.60
C GLU A 25 -7.29 1.27 17.01
N SER A 26 -7.50 0.60 15.88
CA SER A 26 -6.47 -0.22 15.23
C SER A 26 -5.34 0.64 14.67
N SER A 27 -4.15 0.04 14.53
CA SER A 27 -3.09 0.62 13.71
C SER A 27 -3.55 0.65 12.25
N THR A 28 -3.23 1.73 11.53
CA THR A 28 -3.68 1.93 10.16
C THR A 28 -3.17 0.81 9.24
N TRP A 29 -1.98 0.28 9.51
CA TRP A 29 -1.37 -0.83 8.78
C TRP A 29 -2.14 -2.14 8.98
N ASP A 30 -2.45 -2.49 10.23
CA ASP A 30 -3.14 -3.75 10.55
C ASP A 30 -4.58 -3.72 10.05
N TYR A 31 -5.24 -2.58 10.21
CA TYR A 31 -6.57 -2.35 9.65
C TYR A 31 -6.56 -2.53 8.13
N TRP A 32 -5.59 -1.95 7.43
CA TRP A 32 -5.44 -2.15 5.99
C TRP A 32 -5.21 -3.61 5.62
N LEU A 33 -4.26 -4.30 6.25
CA LEU A 33 -3.98 -5.71 6.01
C LEU A 33 -5.22 -6.60 6.17
N SER A 34 -6.01 -6.38 7.22
CA SER A 34 -7.22 -7.17 7.49
C SER A 34 -8.33 -6.99 6.44
N ASN A 35 -8.29 -5.91 5.67
CA ASN A 35 -9.28 -5.59 4.63
C ASN A 35 -8.81 -5.94 3.21
N LEU A 36 -7.56 -6.38 3.02
CA LEU A 36 -7.04 -6.74 1.71
C LEU A 36 -7.53 -8.13 1.29
N SER A 37 -7.97 -8.25 0.04
CA SER A 37 -8.14 -9.55 -0.60
C SER A 37 -6.78 -10.18 -0.94
N SER A 38 -6.76 -11.50 -1.14
CA SER A 38 -5.57 -12.27 -1.54
C SER A 38 -4.92 -11.86 -2.86
N LYS A 39 -5.55 -10.95 -3.62
CA LYS A 39 -5.05 -10.39 -4.89
C LYS A 39 -4.43 -9.00 -4.74
N LEU A 40 -4.73 -8.29 -3.65
CA LEU A 40 -4.33 -6.89 -3.41
C LEU A 40 -3.37 -6.77 -2.22
N GLY A 41 -2.60 -7.82 -1.94
CA GLY A 41 -1.68 -7.85 -0.82
C GLY A 41 -0.58 -6.78 -0.87
N PRO A 42 0.16 -6.59 0.24
CA PRO A 42 1.21 -5.59 0.36
C PRO A 42 2.29 -5.66 -0.71
N GLU A 43 2.58 -6.86 -1.20
CA GLU A 43 3.52 -7.10 -2.27
C GLU A 43 3.09 -6.45 -3.60
N ARG A 44 1.79 -6.34 -3.84
CA ARG A 44 1.27 -5.63 -5.01
C ARG A 44 1.29 -4.12 -4.82
N ALA A 45 1.06 -3.64 -3.61
CA ALA A 45 1.16 -2.21 -3.27
C ALA A 45 2.62 -1.69 -3.28
N LYS A 46 3.58 -2.54 -2.93
CA LYS A 46 5.03 -2.29 -3.06
C LYS A 46 5.44 -2.18 -4.52
N GLY A 47 4.91 -3.05 -5.38
CA GLY A 47 5.35 -3.17 -6.76
C GLY A 47 6.76 -3.76 -6.87
N GLN A 48 7.41 -3.57 -8.01
CA GLN A 48 8.79 -4.05 -8.23
C GLN A 48 9.83 -3.16 -7.53
N VAL A 49 9.61 -1.85 -7.55
CA VAL A 49 10.49 -0.85 -6.96
C VAL A 49 9.65 0.06 -6.07
N LEU A 50 10.05 0.17 -4.81
CA LEU A 50 9.42 1.09 -3.87
C LEU A 50 10.13 2.45 -3.94
N ILE A 51 9.42 3.48 -4.40
CA ILE A 51 9.90 4.86 -4.36
C ILE A 51 9.34 5.52 -3.09
N GLU A 52 10.15 5.55 -2.04
CA GLU A 52 9.74 6.03 -0.71
C GLU A 52 9.28 7.47 -0.72
N GLU A 53 9.95 8.33 -1.48
CA GLU A 53 9.63 9.76 -1.53
C GLU A 53 8.21 10.03 -2.01
N ASN A 54 7.68 9.20 -2.92
CA ASN A 54 6.30 9.33 -3.37
C ASN A 54 5.30 8.97 -2.27
N ARG A 55 5.65 8.02 -1.39
CA ARG A 55 4.82 7.61 -0.24
C ARG A 55 4.87 8.65 0.88
N LYS A 56 6.06 9.23 1.14
CA LYS A 56 6.21 10.35 2.07
C LYS A 56 5.41 11.56 1.61
N LYS A 57 5.47 11.92 0.32
CA LYS A 57 4.65 13.00 -0.27
C LYS A 57 3.15 12.73 -0.19
N ALA A 58 2.72 11.47 -0.21
CA ALA A 58 1.31 11.10 -0.02
C ALA A 58 0.86 11.16 1.46
N GLY A 59 1.77 11.42 2.41
CA GLY A 59 1.47 11.48 3.84
C GLY A 59 1.47 10.11 4.54
N ILE A 60 2.06 9.08 3.93
CA ILE A 60 2.21 7.76 4.55
C ILE A 60 3.33 7.84 5.61
N PRO A 61 3.10 7.36 6.84
CA PRO A 61 4.09 7.41 7.91
C PRO A 61 5.27 6.46 7.64
N LEU A 62 6.43 6.79 8.22
CA LEU A 62 7.67 6.06 7.96
C LEU A 62 7.59 4.58 8.39
N ASP A 63 6.91 4.29 9.51
CA ASP A 63 6.75 2.92 10.02
C ASP A 63 6.02 2.02 9.00
N TRP A 64 5.03 2.58 8.30
CA TRP A 64 4.33 1.89 7.22
C TRP A 64 5.26 1.60 6.05
N ILE A 65 6.04 2.61 5.63
CA ILE A 65 6.98 2.48 4.51
C ILE A 65 8.02 1.39 4.82
N GLU A 66 8.52 1.32 6.05
CA GLU A 66 9.43 0.27 6.51
C GLU A 66 8.78 -1.11 6.46
N LYS A 67 7.58 -1.27 7.01
CA LYS A 67 6.83 -2.53 6.91
C LYS A 67 6.65 -2.97 5.46
N LEU A 68 6.32 -2.04 4.56
CA LEU A 68 6.18 -2.30 3.13
C LEU A 68 7.51 -2.67 2.43
N LYS A 69 8.66 -2.17 2.89
CA LYS A 69 9.97 -2.62 2.37
C LYS A 69 10.21 -4.09 2.67
N HIS A 70 9.89 -4.52 3.89
CA HIS A 70 10.13 -5.87 4.37
C HIS A 70 9.11 -6.91 3.87
N THR A 71 8.02 -6.50 3.20
CA THR A 71 7.10 -7.46 2.57
C THR A 71 7.80 -8.24 1.47
N LYS A 72 7.72 -9.57 1.55
CA LYS A 72 8.25 -10.49 0.54
C LYS A 72 7.42 -10.37 -0.73
N ASN A 73 8.07 -10.27 -1.88
CA ASN A 73 7.37 -10.25 -3.16
C ASN A 73 6.69 -11.61 -3.40
N ARG A 74 5.46 -11.62 -3.94
CA ARG A 74 4.83 -12.87 -4.37
C ARG A 74 5.67 -13.49 -5.49
N PRO A 75 6.03 -14.78 -5.40
CA PRO A 75 6.69 -15.47 -6.50
C PRO A 75 5.76 -15.47 -7.71
N LYS A 76 6.32 -15.21 -8.91
CA LYS A 76 5.56 -15.04 -10.17
C LYS A 76 4.73 -16.27 -10.60
N ASN A 77 4.90 -17.43 -9.96
CA ASN A 77 4.40 -18.73 -10.42
C ASN A 77 3.46 -19.46 -9.44
N GLN A 78 2.59 -18.76 -8.71
CA GLN A 78 1.54 -19.46 -7.95
C GLN A 78 0.25 -19.51 -8.78
N LYS A 79 0.00 -20.68 -9.41
CA LYS A 79 -1.30 -21.01 -10.00
C LYS A 79 -2.37 -20.75 -8.94
N ILE A 80 -3.25 -19.80 -9.22
CA ILE A 80 -4.40 -19.52 -8.36
C ILE A 80 -5.38 -20.66 -8.66
N ASP A 81 -5.52 -21.59 -7.72
CA ASP A 81 -6.58 -22.58 -7.78
C ASP A 81 -7.91 -21.82 -7.76
N ARG A 82 -8.68 -21.97 -8.85
CA ARG A 82 -10.02 -21.39 -8.98
C ARG A 82 -10.96 -22.39 -8.33
N THR A 83 -11.31 -22.17 -7.07
CA THR A 83 -12.49 -22.79 -6.46
C THR A 83 -13.73 -22.02 -6.89
#